data_AF-A0A5U4E4C0-F1
#
_entry.id   AF-A0A5U4E4C0-F1
#
_cell.length_a   1.000
_cell.length_b   1.000
_cell.length_c   1.000
_cell.angle_alpha   90.00
_cell.angle_beta   90.00
_cell.angle_gamma   90.00
#
_symmetry.space_group_name_H-M   'P 1'
#
loop_
_entity.id
_entity.type
_entity.pdbx_description
1 polymer ?
#
loop_
_entity_poly.entity_id
_entity_poly.type
_entity_poly.pdbx_seq_one_letter_code
_entity_poly.pdbx_strand_id
1 'polypeptide(L)' 'MLLIYTGSYPDDKCGVGDYVYNLNQEIKKNYTVNVVKLSLFELIYKIVSN' A
#
# COMPACT_ATOMS: atom_id res chain seq x y z
N MET A 1 -13.75 0.05 5.55
CA MET A 1 -12.60 0.86 5.11
C MET A 1 -11.36 -0.03 5.15
N LEU A 2 -10.72 -0.26 4.00
CA LEU A 2 -9.49 -1.06 3.88
C LEU A 2 -8.28 -0.13 3.91
N LEU A 3 -7.25 -0.51 4.66
CA LEU A 3 -5.97 0.20 4.73
C LEU A 3 -4.87 -0.64 4.10
N ILE A 4 -4.19 -0.10 3.10
CA ILE A 4 -3.03 -0.72 2.47
C ILE A 4 -1.79 0.06 2.94
N TYR A 5 -0.91 -0.62 3.68
CA TYR A 5 0.40 -0.08 4.05
C TYR A 5 1.43 -0.61 3.06
N THR A 6 2.22 0.28 2.47
CA THR A 6 3.21 -0.10 1.46
C THR A 6 4.42 0.82 1.49
N GLY A 7 5.59 0.28 1.15
CA GLY A 7 6.81 1.07 0.93
C GLY A 7 6.83 1.79 -0.42
N SER A 8 6.00 1.37 -1.37
CA SER A 8 6.03 1.80 -2.76
C SER A 8 4.62 2.02 -3.31
N TYR A 9 4.27 3.29 -3.64
CA TYR A 9 2.96 3.69 -4.21
C TYR A 9 2.86 5.19 -4.61
N PRO A 10 2.47 5.54 -5.85
CA PRO A 10 3.14 5.12 -7.08
C PRO A 10 4.19 6.18 -7.51
N ASP A 11 5.47 5.83 -7.59
CA ASP A 11 6.49 6.59 -8.36
C ASP A 11 7.65 5.67 -8.78
N ASP A 12 7.29 4.40 -9.02
CA ASP A 12 8.13 3.38 -9.65
C ASP A 12 7.15 2.43 -10.34
N LYS A 13 7.01 2.54 -11.67
CA LYS A 13 6.16 1.66 -12.49
C LYS A 13 6.83 0.29 -12.72
N CYS A 14 7.50 -0.23 -11.70
CA CYS A 14 8.14 -1.53 -11.75
C CYS A 14 8.04 -2.21 -10.38
N GLY A 15 7.98 -3.54 -10.39
CA GLY A 15 7.96 -4.36 -9.18
C GLY A 15 6.73 -4.15 -8.30
N VAL A 16 6.97 -4.04 -6.98
CA VAL A 16 5.92 -4.04 -5.95
C VAL A 16 4.99 -2.83 -6.05
N GLY A 17 5.50 -1.67 -6.45
CA GLY A 17 4.70 -0.45 -6.55
C GLY A 17 3.56 -0.55 -7.59
N ASP A 18 3.86 -1.16 -8.74
CA ASP A 18 2.88 -1.37 -9.82
C ASP A 18 1.84 -2.44 -9.44
N TYR A 19 2.27 -3.53 -8.80
CA TYR A 19 1.35 -4.54 -8.29
C TYR A 19 0.35 -3.95 -7.28
N VAL A 20 0.84 -3.21 -6.28
CA VAL A 20 -0.01 -2.58 -5.25
C VAL A 20 -0.93 -1.52 -5.87
N TYR A 21 -0.45 -0.77 -6.87
CA TYR A 21 -1.27 0.15 -7.63
C TYR A 21 -2.45 -0.55 -8.31
N ASN A 22 -2.19 -1.57 -9.13
CA ASN A 22 -3.21 -2.31 -9.85
C ASN A 22 -4.19 -3.02 -8.91
N LEU A 23 -3.69 -3.62 -7.83
CA LEU A 23 -4.52 -4.22 -6.79
C LEU A 23 -5.46 -3.19 -6.15
N ASN A 24 -4.96 -2.00 -5.81
CA ASN A 24 -5.80 -0.94 -5.26
C ASN A 24 -6.87 -0.47 -6.25
N GLN A 25 -6.55 -0.39 -7.56
CA GLN A 25 -7.55 -0.03 -8.59
C GLN A 25 -8.71 -1.02 -8.68
N GLU A 26 -8.48 -2.31 -8.44
CA GLU A 26 -9.53 -3.34 -8.44
C GLU A 26 -10.34 -3.32 -7.15
N ILE A 27 -9.68 -3.24 -5.99
CA ILE A 27 -10.37 -3.25 -4.69
C ILE A 27 -11.23 -1.99 -4.51
N LYS A 28 -10.74 -0.82 -4.94
CA LYS A 28 -11.47 0.45 -4.79
C LYS A 28 -12.79 0.52 -5.56
N LYS A 29 -13.03 -0.40 -6.51
CA LYS A 29 -14.32 -0.52 -7.23
C LYS A 29 -15.45 -0.93 -6.29
N ASN A 30 -15.13 -1.70 -5.25
CA ASN A 30 -16.12 -2.29 -4.33
C ASN A 30 -15.98 -1.81 -2.89
N TYR A 31 -14.84 -1.20 -2.53
CA TYR A 31 -14.54 -0.79 -1.15
C TYR A 31 -13.90 0.59 -1.08
N THR A 32 -14.13 1.31 0.02
CA THR A 32 -13.32 2.49 0.36
C THR A 32 -11.94 2.03 0.83
N VAL A 33 -10.91 2.33 0.04
CA VAL A 33 -9.52 1.99 0.33
C VAL A 33 -8.70 3.25 0.58
N ASN A 34 -7.86 3.24 1.60
CA ASN A 34 -6.85 4.26 1.84
C ASN A 34 -5.44 3.64 1.76
N VAL A 35 -4.57 4.24 0.96
CA VAL A 35 -3.19 3.76 0.78
C VAL A 35 -2.25 4.67 1.57
N VAL A 36 -1.50 4.08 2.48
CA VAL A 36 -0.54 4.78 3.33
C VAL A 36 0.86 4.32 2.94
N LYS A 37 1.61 5.24 2.32
CA LYS A 37 3.02 5.02 2.01
C LYS A 37 3.85 5.24 3.26
N LEU A 38 4.68 4.26 3.62
CA LEU A 38 5.56 4.29 4.79
C LEU A 38 7.00 4.05 4.34
N SER A 39 7.98 4.62 5.04
CA SER A 39 9.36 4.17 4.95
C SER A 39 9.49 2.71 5.43
N LEU A 40 10.60 2.05 5.08
CA LEU A 40 10.87 0.68 5.56
C LEU A 40 10.83 0.60 7.09
N PHE A 41 11.40 1.60 7.78
CA PHE A 41 11.43 1.64 9.24
C PHE A 41 10.02 1.78 9.84
N GLU A 42 9.19 2.67 9.29
CA GLU A 42 7.80 2.85 9.74
C GLU A 42 6.94 1.61 9.48
N LEU A 43 7.16 0.94 8.34
CA LEU A 43 6.47 -0.31 8.01
C LEU A 43 6.84 -1.43 9.01
N ILE A 44 8.13 -1.60 9.28
CA ILE A 44 8.62 -2.58 10.28
C ILE A 44 8.05 -2.27 11.66
N TYR A 45 8.14 -1.01 12.10
CA TYR A 45 7.61 -0.59 13.40
C TYR A 45 6.12 -0.91 13.53
N LYS A 46 5.35 -0.68 12.47
CA LYS A 46 3.91 -0.96 12.44
C LYS A 46 3.55 -2.43 12.44
N ILE A 47 4.36 -3.28 11.80
CA ILE A 47 4.18 -4.75 11.81
C ILE A 47 4.49 -5.32 13.19
N VAL A 48 5.54 -4.82 13.86
CA VAL A 48 5.98 -5.35 15.16
C VAL A 48 5.13 -4.83 16.33
N SER A 49 4.50 -3.66 16.18
CA SER A 49 3.69 -3.02 17.24
C SER A 49 2.20 -3.41 17.22
N ASN A 50 1.78 -4.29 16.30
CA ASN A 50 0.43 -4.84 16.19
C ASN A 50 0.46 -6.35 16.49
#